data_AF-A0ABD6EQG3-F1
#
_entry.id   AF-A0ABD6EQG3-F1
#
_cell.length_a   1.000
_cell.length_b   1.000
_cell.length_c   1.000
_cell.angle_alpha   90.00
_cell.angle_beta   90.00
_cell.angle_gamma   90.00
#
_symmetry.space_group_name_H-M   'P 1'
#
loop_
_entity.id
_entity.type
_entity.pdbx_description
1 polymer ?
#
loop_
_entity_poly.entity_id
_entity_poly.type
_entity_poly.pdbx_seq_one_letter_code
_entity_poly.pdbx_strand_id
1 'polypeptide(L)'
;MSSGDATTTATGLQTVISSNVEEPLDLIRLSLDERIYVKMRNDREVRGRLHAFDQHLNMILSQVEETVTTVELDEESFEEMHKETKRQIPMLFVRGDAIILVAPPLKHS
;
A
#
# COMPACT_ATOMS: atom_id res chain seq x y z
N MET A 1 -41.59 40.63 17.03
CA MET A 1 -41.14 41.08 15.69
C MET A 1 -39.68 41.48 15.86
N SER A 2 -38.75 40.51 15.88
CA SER A 2 -37.93 40.07 14.74
C SER A 2 -37.11 41.19 14.08
N SER A 3 -35.81 41.20 14.35
CA SER A 3 -34.67 41.51 13.47
C SER A 3 -33.46 41.79 14.37
N GLY A 4 -32.31 41.14 14.30
CA GLY A 4 -31.76 40.11 13.43
C GLY A 4 -30.25 40.16 13.66
N ASP A 5 -29.72 39.23 14.46
CA ASP A 5 -28.29 39.21 14.80
C ASP A 5 -27.45 38.69 13.63
N ALA A 6 -26.37 39.43 13.37
CA ALA A 6 -25.33 39.06 12.43
C ALA A 6 -24.45 37.96 13.04
N THR A 7 -24.46 36.77 12.43
CA THR A 7 -23.47 35.73 12.70
C THR A 7 -22.73 35.40 11.42
N THR A 8 -21.57 36.04 11.25
CA THR A 8 -20.51 35.60 10.35
C THR A 8 -19.70 34.53 11.08
N THR A 9 -19.70 33.29 10.57
CA THR A 9 -18.65 32.31 10.87
C THR A 9 -18.34 31.53 9.60
N ALA A 10 -17.29 31.97 8.92
CA ALA A 10 -16.54 31.13 7.99
C ALA A 10 -15.59 30.27 8.85
N THR A 11 -15.92 28.99 9.01
CA THR A 11 -15.02 28.02 9.63
C THR A 11 -14.61 27.02 8.56
N GLY A 12 -13.30 27.02 8.27
CA GLY A 12 -12.68 26.27 7.19
C GLY A 12 -12.83 24.76 7.34
N LEU A 13 -12.64 24.09 6.21
CA LEU A 13 -12.56 22.63 6.08
C LEU A 13 -11.40 22.11 6.94
N GLN A 14 -11.64 21.81 8.22
CA GLN A 14 -10.76 20.91 8.98
C GLN A 14 -11.23 19.49 8.70
N THR A 15 -10.51 18.80 7.82
CA THR A 15 -10.63 17.35 7.68
C THR A 15 -10.24 16.73 9.01
N VAL A 16 -11.23 16.40 9.82
CA VAL A 16 -11.08 15.57 11.00
C VAL A 16 -10.65 14.20 10.48
N ILE A 17 -9.37 13.86 10.59
CA ILE A 17 -8.94 12.47 10.40
C ILE A 17 -9.43 11.74 11.65
N SER A 18 -10.69 11.32 11.61
CA SER A 18 -11.26 10.50 12.68
C SER A 18 -10.42 9.24 12.78
N SER A 19 -9.76 9.03 13.90
CA SER A 19 -8.93 7.85 14.19
C SER A 19 -9.75 6.57 14.41
N ASN A 20 -11.05 6.61 14.13
CA ASN A 20 -11.91 5.45 14.17
C ASN A 20 -11.73 4.68 12.87
N VAL A 21 -10.92 3.64 12.95
CA VAL A 21 -10.85 2.61 11.90
C VAL A 21 -12.17 1.85 11.95
N GLU A 22 -13.05 2.10 10.98
CA GLU A 22 -14.36 1.44 10.90
C GLU A 22 -14.32 0.28 9.90
N GLU A 23 -13.57 0.46 8.80
CA GLU A 23 -13.39 -0.56 7.76
C GLU A 23 -11.93 -0.98 7.60
N PRO A 24 -11.64 -2.22 7.13
CA PRO A 24 -10.27 -2.66 6.89
C PRO A 24 -9.47 -1.75 5.93
N LEU A 25 -10.15 -1.11 4.96
CA LEU A 25 -9.51 -0.20 4.01
C LEU A 25 -9.07 1.12 4.67
N ASP A 26 -9.66 1.51 5.80
CA ASP A 26 -9.26 2.72 6.51
C ASP A 26 -7.83 2.63 7.05
N LEU A 27 -7.38 1.42 7.43
CA LEU A 27 -5.99 1.19 7.81
C LEU A 27 -5.01 1.48 6.66
N ILE A 28 -5.38 1.10 5.43
CA ILE A 28 -4.58 1.41 4.25
C ILE A 28 -4.60 2.91 3.94
N ARG A 29 -5.72 3.60 4.19
CA ARG A 29 -5.79 5.07 4.03
C ARG A 29 -4.77 5.78 4.93
N LEU A 30 -4.57 5.27 6.14
CA LEU A 30 -3.57 5.79 7.07
C LEU A 30 -2.12 5.58 6.59
N SER A 31 -1.91 4.63 5.68
CA SER A 31 -0.59 4.31 5.09
C SER A 31 -0.32 5.06 3.77
N LEU A 32 -1.19 5.99 3.35
CA LEU A 32 -0.93 6.86 2.20
C LEU A 32 0.34 7.68 2.43
N ASP A 33 1.14 7.80 1.38
CA ASP A 33 2.44 8.47 1.38
C ASP A 33 3.53 7.77 2.21
N GLU A 34 3.24 6.59 2.79
CA GLU A 34 4.19 5.75 3.53
C GLU A 34 4.68 4.56 2.68
N ARG A 35 5.77 3.92 3.12
CA ARG A 35 6.36 2.75 2.46
C ARG A 35 5.71 1.46 2.96
N ILE A 36 4.98 0.77 2.08
CA ILE A 36 4.24 -0.45 2.41
C ILE A 36 4.92 -1.70 1.86
N TYR A 37 4.53 -2.86 2.40
CA TYR A 37 4.87 -4.18 1.86
C TYR A 37 3.63 -4.83 1.27
N VAL A 38 3.75 -5.37 0.06
CA VAL A 38 2.66 -6.04 -0.66
C VAL A 38 3.14 -7.42 -1.09
N LYS A 39 2.45 -8.47 -0.64
CA LYS A 39 2.64 -9.83 -1.15
C LYS A 39 1.63 -10.09 -2.26
N MET A 40 2.14 -10.51 -3.42
CA MET A 40 1.36 -10.83 -4.60
C MET A 40 1.38 -12.33 -4.87
N ARG A 41 0.52 -12.77 -5.79
CA ARG A 41 0.56 -14.13 -6.35
C ARG A 41 1.91 -14.39 -7.06
N ASN A 42 2.25 -15.66 -7.21
CA ASN A 42 3.45 -16.16 -7.92
C ASN A 42 4.76 -15.72 -7.26
N ASP A 43 4.82 -15.84 -5.93
CA ASP A 43 6.04 -15.59 -5.13
C ASP A 43 6.72 -14.26 -5.45
N ARG A 44 5.86 -13.25 -5.66
CA ARG A 44 6.25 -11.89 -5.96
C ARG A 44 5.87 -10.97 -4.82
N GLU A 45 6.81 -10.10 -4.48
CA GLU A 45 6.70 -9.19 -3.37
C GLU A 45 7.12 -7.80 -3.83
N VAL A 46 6.42 -6.77 -3.34
CA VAL A 46 6.64 -5.39 -3.73
C VAL A 46 6.75 -4.54 -2.47
N ARG A 47 7.79 -3.71 -2.42
CA ARG A 47 7.97 -2.68 -1.39
C ARG A 47 8.08 -1.32 -2.06
N GLY A 48 7.19 -0.40 -1.73
CA GLY A 48 7.17 0.92 -2.35
C GLY A 48 6.34 1.92 -1.57
N ARG A 49 6.41 3.18 -1.95
CA ARG A 49 5.63 4.25 -1.35
C ARG A 49 4.23 4.29 -1.95
N LEU A 50 3.19 4.19 -1.13
CA LEU A 50 1.81 4.17 -1.59
C LEU A 50 1.31 5.58 -1.93
N HIS A 51 1.03 5.84 -3.21
CA HIS A 51 0.48 7.14 -3.63
C HIS A 51 -1.04 7.16 -3.70
N ALA A 52 -1.65 6.08 -4.18
CA ALA A 52 -3.09 5.99 -4.34
C ALA A 52 -3.53 4.52 -4.34
N PHE A 53 -4.78 4.28 -3.95
CA PHE A 53 -5.44 2.99 -4.09
C PHE A 53 -6.95 3.16 -4.27
N ASP A 54 -7.64 2.09 -4.67
CA ASP A 54 -9.10 2.03 -4.76
C ASP A 54 -9.70 0.85 -3.97
N GLN A 55 -11.03 0.69 -4.03
CA GLN A 55 -11.75 -0.39 -3.35
C GLN A 55 -11.37 -1.81 -3.81
N HIS A 56 -10.78 -1.95 -5.01
CA HIS A 56 -10.32 -3.22 -5.53
C HIS A 56 -8.88 -3.51 -5.11
N LEU A 57 -8.23 -2.60 -4.37
CA LEU A 57 -6.81 -2.61 -4.07
C LEU A 57 -5.94 -2.49 -5.33
N ASN A 58 -6.42 -1.85 -6.39
CA ASN A 58 -5.49 -1.33 -7.38
C ASN A 58 -4.63 -0.26 -6.72
N MET A 59 -3.32 -0.25 -6.97
CA MET A 59 -2.38 0.65 -6.29
C MET A 59 -1.46 1.37 -7.27
N ILE A 60 -1.12 2.61 -6.93
CA ILE A 60 0.00 3.35 -7.52
C ILE A 60 1.10 3.43 -6.49
N LEU A 61 2.26 2.85 -6.81
CA LEU A 61 3.44 2.83 -5.96
C LEU A 61 4.59 3.56 -6.64
N SER A 62 5.43 4.24 -5.85
CA SER A 62 6.72 4.78 -6.31
C SER A 62 7.89 4.18 -5.56
N GLN A 63 9.10 4.36 -6.11
CA GLN A 63 10.35 3.91 -5.51
C GLN A 63 10.29 2.41 -5.15
N VAL A 64 9.74 1.64 -6.07
CA VAL A 64 9.38 0.25 -5.86
C VAL A 64 10.60 -0.65 -5.98
N GLU A 65 10.80 -1.47 -4.95
CA GLU A 65 11.61 -2.68 -5.04
C GLU A 65 10.68 -3.88 -5.21
N GLU A 66 10.80 -4.60 -6.31
CA GLU A 66 10.14 -5.89 -6.51
C GLU A 66 11.13 -7.03 -6.29
N THR A 67 10.72 -8.04 -5.53
CA THR A 67 11.40 -9.32 -5.39
C THR A 67 10.55 -10.40 -6.05
N VAL A 68 11.17 -11.26 -6.85
CA VAL A 68 10.55 -12.47 -7.41
C VAL A 68 11.38 -13.67 -6.97
N THR A 69 10.73 -14.63 -6.32
CA THR A 69 11.37 -15.87 -5.87
C THR A 69 11.01 -16.98 -6.85
N THR A 70 12.03 -17.64 -7.39
CA THR A 70 11.89 -18.80 -8.28
C THR A 70 12.55 -20.01 -7.67
N VAL A 71 11.92 -21.17 -7.80
CA VAL A 71 12.51 -22.46 -7.43
C VAL A 71 13.18 -23.05 -8.67
N GLU A 72 14.49 -23.22 -8.59
CA GLU A 72 15.31 -23.90 -9.60
C GLU A 72 15.75 -25.25 -9.01
N LEU A 73 15.83 -26.30 -9.84
CA LEU A 73 16.42 -27.58 -9.43
C LEU A 73 17.88 -27.60 -9.85
N ASP A 74 18.77 -27.95 -8.94
CA ASP A 74 20.16 -28.19 -9.28
C ASP A 74 20.27 -29.47 -10.13
N GLU A 75 20.92 -29.38 -11.29
CA GLU A 75 20.96 -30.47 -12.28
C GLU A 75 21.81 -31.67 -11.80
N GLU A 76 22.71 -31.46 -10.85
CA GLU A 76 23.64 -32.48 -10.36
C GLU A 76 23.14 -33.16 -9.08
N SER A 77 22.63 -32.36 -8.13
CA SER A 77 22.16 -32.84 -6.81
C SER A 77 20.66 -33.09 -6.72
N PHE A 78 19.86 -32.61 -7.68
CA PHE A 78 18.39 -32.61 -7.65
C PHE A 78 17.79 -31.89 -6.42
N GLU A 79 18.56 -31.01 -5.78
CA GLU A 79 18.09 -30.20 -4.66
C GLU A 79 17.32 -28.96 -5.14
N GLU A 80 16.28 -28.57 -4.41
CA GLU A 80 15.51 -27.34 -4.68
C GLU A 80 16.29 -26.11 -4.18
N MET A 81 16.61 -25.21 -5.10
CA MET A 81 17.27 -23.94 -4.83
C MET A 81 16.31 -22.77 -5.00
N HIS A 82 16.18 -21.95 -3.97
CA HIS A 82 15.39 -20.72 -4.01
C HIS A 82 16.28 -19.56 -4.47
N LYS A 83 15.88 -18.91 -5.56
CA LYS A 83 16.58 -17.77 -6.13
C LYS A 83 15.70 -16.55 -6.09
N GLU A 84 16.23 -15.46 -5.53
CA GLU A 84 15.56 -14.17 -5.51
C GLU A 84 16.15 -13.26 -6.57
N THR A 85 15.28 -12.72 -7.43
CA THR A 85 15.64 -11.63 -8.35
C THR A 85 14.98 -10.34 -7.89
N LYS A 86 15.78 -9.27 -7.76
CA LYS A 86 15.29 -7.95 -7.33
C LYS A 86 15.39 -6.92 -8.46
N ARG A 87 14.37 -6.06 -8.57
CA ARG A 87 14.38 -4.92 -9.50
C ARG A 87 13.82 -3.65 -8.87
N GLN A 88 14.39 -2.51 -9.26
CA GLN A 88 13.93 -1.19 -8.86
C GLN A 88 13.08 -0.59 -9.98
N ILE A 89 11.91 -0.07 -9.62
CA ILE A 89 10.94 0.51 -10.56
C ILE A 89 10.53 1.89 -10.01
N PRO A 90 10.75 2.99 -10.76
CA PRO A 90 10.45 4.33 -10.27
C PRO A 90 8.96 4.53 -9.92
N MET A 91 8.07 4.02 -10.77
CA MET A 91 6.61 4.11 -10.63
C MET A 91 5.97 2.82 -11.16
N LEU A 92 5.02 2.26 -10.41
CA LEU A 92 4.34 1.00 -10.73
C LEU A 92 2.84 1.11 -10.45
N PHE A 93 2.03 0.72 -11.43
CA PHE A 93 0.62 0.39 -11.22
C PHE A 93 0.49 -1.10 -10.90
N VAL A 94 -0.18 -1.43 -9.81
CA VAL A 94 -0.47 -2.80 -9.39
C VAL A 94 -1.97 -3.04 -9.45
N ARG A 95 -2.37 -4.13 -10.11
CA ARG A 95 -3.77 -4.56 -10.16
C ARG A 95 -4.13 -5.35 -8.90
N GLY A 96 -5.27 -5.02 -8.29
CA GLY A 96 -5.71 -5.58 -7.02
C GLY A 96 -5.97 -7.08 -7.01
N ASP A 97 -6.40 -7.66 -8.14
CA ASP A 97 -6.65 -9.12 -8.27
C ASP A 97 -5.43 -10.00 -7.92
N ALA A 98 -4.22 -9.44 -8.10
CA ALA A 98 -2.97 -10.13 -7.85
C ALA A 98 -2.46 -9.99 -6.40
N ILE A 99 -3.05 -9.10 -5.60
CA ILE A 99 -2.65 -8.83 -4.22
C ILE A 99 -3.24 -9.91 -3.30
N ILE A 100 -2.39 -10.46 -2.43
CA ILE A 100 -2.78 -11.43 -1.39
C ILE A 100 -2.82 -10.73 -0.04
N LEU A 101 -1.82 -9.90 0.25
CA LEU A 101 -1.65 -9.24 1.54
C LEU A 101 -0.98 -7.88 1.36
N VAL A 102 -1.41 -6.93 2.19
CA VAL A 102 -0.79 -5.62 2.35
C VAL A 102 -0.42 -5.47 3.82
N ALA A 103 0.80 -5.05 4.10
CA ALA A 103 1.26 -4.73 5.45
C ALA A 103 1.72 -3.26 5.52
N PRO A 104 1.35 -2.54 6.60
CA PRO A 104 1.79 -1.17 6.84
C PRO A 104 3.32 -1.12 7.07
N PRO A 105 3.92 0.08 7.13
CA PRO A 105 5.34 0.21 7.40
C PRO A 105 5.69 -0.46 8.74
N LEU A 106 6.84 -1.13 8.77
CA LEU A 106 7.42 -1.60 10.03
C LEU A 106 7.74 -0.36 10.87
N LYS A 107 6.94 -0.10 11.91
CA LYS A 107 7.31 0.92 12.91
C LYS A 107 8.59 0.43 13.56
N HIS A 108 9.71 1.09 13.29
CA HIS A 108 10.91 0.92 14.11
C HIS A 108 10.52 1.34 15.54
N SER A 109 10.52 0.37 16.46
CA SER A 109 10.46 0.66 17.89
C SER A 109 11.76 1.29 18.35
#